data_AF-A0A2L0AAV5-F1
#
_entry.id   AF-A0A2L0AAV5-F1
#
_cell.length_a   1.000
_cell.length_b   1.000
_cell.length_c   1.000
_cell.angle_alpha   90.00
_cell.angle_beta   90.00
_cell.angle_gamma   90.00
#
_symmetry.space_group_name_H-M   'P 1'
#
loop_
_entity.id
_entity.type
_entity.pdbx_description
1 polymer ?
#
loop_
_entity_poly.entity_id
_entity_poly.type
_entity_poly.pdbx_seq_one_letter_code
_entity_poly.pdbx_strand_id
1 'polypeptide(L)' 'MTQPSAGRIFHEALRACLSEGRAPHAQEVEHIARKIWSDAFARKAGTDWEDVPEQSDCRLYVVRAARMALGVL' A
#
# COMPACT_ATOMS: atom_id res chain seq x y z
N MET A 1 4.44 -18.36 13.28
CA MET A 1 4.31 -16.88 13.23
C MET A 1 3.05 -16.57 12.44
N THR A 2 1.97 -16.17 13.12
CA THR A 2 0.70 -15.79 12.47
C THR A 2 0.90 -14.43 11.81
N GLN A 3 1.15 -14.42 10.51
CA GLN A 3 1.25 -13.20 9.74
C GLN A 3 -0.12 -12.52 9.78
N PRO A 4 -0.25 -11.29 10.32
CA PRO A 4 -1.52 -10.58 10.30
C PRO A 4 -1.97 -10.46 8.86
N SER A 5 -3.18 -10.94 8.57
CA SER A 5 -3.75 -10.91 7.23
C SER A 5 -3.72 -9.46 6.75
N ALA A 6 -3.06 -9.19 5.62
CA ALA A 6 -2.93 -7.84 5.06
C ALA A 6 -4.27 -7.08 4.96
N GLY A 7 -5.39 -7.81 4.85
CA GLY A 7 -6.74 -7.26 4.93
C GLY A 7 -7.08 -6.57 6.25
N ARG A 8 -6.72 -7.14 7.42
CA ARG A 8 -7.02 -6.50 8.73
C ARG A 8 -6.26 -5.19 8.91
N ILE A 9 -4.99 -5.16 8.55
CA ILE A 9 -4.15 -3.95 8.61
C ILE A 9 -4.71 -2.87 7.66
N PHE A 10 -5.12 -3.26 6.45
CA PHE A 10 -5.78 -2.35 5.51
C PHE A 10 -7.05 -1.73 6.13
N HIS A 11 -7.93 -2.54 6.71
CA HIS A 11 -9.18 -2.05 7.30
C HIS A 11 -8.95 -1.12 8.51
N GLU A 12 -7.98 -1.42 9.37
CA GLU A 12 -7.66 -0.58 10.54
C GLU A 12 -7.02 0.75 10.13
N ALA A 13 -6.03 0.71 9.23
CA ALA A 13 -5.38 1.91 8.73
C ALA A 13 -6.38 2.82 7.98
N LEU A 14 -7.24 2.22 7.15
CA LEU A 14 -8.27 2.94 6.41
C LEU A 14 -9.31 3.56 7.34
N ARG A 15 -9.74 2.85 8.39
CA ARG A 15 -10.65 3.42 9.41
C ARG A 15 -9.99 4.59 10.14
N ALA A 16 -8.75 4.43 10.61
CA ALA A 16 -8.06 5.50 11.33
C ALA A 16 -7.83 6.73 10.44
N CYS A 17 -7.49 6.55 9.16
CA CYS A 17 -7.26 7.69 8.27
C CYS A 17 -8.57 8.39 7.87
N LEU A 18 -9.59 7.62 7.48
CA LEU A 18 -10.85 8.19 6.98
C LEU A 18 -11.80 8.64 8.09
N SER A 19 -11.86 7.93 9.22
CA SER A 19 -12.79 8.23 10.30
C SER A 19 -12.22 9.16 11.36
N GLU A 20 -10.91 9.07 11.64
CA GLU A 20 -10.26 9.85 12.70
C GLU A 20 -9.45 11.03 12.14
N GLY A 21 -9.39 11.20 10.81
CA GLY A 21 -8.67 12.29 10.14
C GLY A 21 -7.15 12.24 10.35
N ARG A 22 -6.62 11.09 10.77
CA ARG A 22 -5.20 10.90 11.03
C ARG A 22 -4.43 10.76 9.72
N ALA A 23 -3.27 11.41 9.61
CA ALA A 23 -2.36 11.16 8.51
C ALA A 23 -1.78 9.73 8.57
N PRO A 24 -1.70 8.99 7.45
CA PRO A 24 -1.17 7.65 7.42
C PRO A 24 0.33 7.64 7.71
N HIS A 25 0.78 6.63 8.45
CA HIS A 25 2.20 6.39 8.68
C HIS A 25 2.84 5.82 7.42
N ALA A 26 4.14 6.09 7.22
CA ALA A 26 4.88 5.58 6.07
C ALA A 26 4.79 4.04 5.93
N GLN A 27 4.78 3.31 7.05
CA GLN A 27 4.63 1.85 7.06
C GLN A 27 3.25 1.38 6.57
N GLU A 28 2.19 2.13 6.86
CA GLU A 28 0.83 1.82 6.40
C GLU A 28 0.72 2.04 4.89
N VAL A 29 1.28 3.14 4.40
CA VAL A 29 1.38 3.41 2.95
C VAL A 29 2.15 2.30 2.25
N GLU A 30 3.30 1.89 2.79
CA GLU A 30 4.12 0.82 2.22
C GLU A 30 3.38 -0.53 2.21
N HIS A 31 2.65 -0.85 3.28
CA HIS A 31 1.87 -2.07 3.35
C HIS A 31 0.76 -2.12 2.31
N ILE A 32 0.06 -1.00 2.11
CA ILE A 32 -0.99 -0.89 1.08
C ILE A 32 -0.39 -0.89 -0.32
N ALA A 33 0.76 -0.23 -0.53
CA ALA A 33 1.48 -0.26 -1.80
C ALA A 33 1.86 -1.69 -2.21
N ARG A 34 2.42 -2.48 -1.28
CA ARG A 34 2.68 -3.93 -1.47
C ARG A 34 1.44 -4.70 -1.86
N LYS A 35 0.33 -4.45 -1.17
CA LYS A 35 -0.94 -5.13 -1.45
C LYS A 35 -1.46 -4.79 -2.86
N ILE A 36 -1.45 -3.51 -3.22
CA ILE A 36 -1.86 -3.04 -4.56
C ILE A 36 -0.95 -3.66 -5.63
N TRP A 37 0.36 -3.70 -5.40
CA TRP A 37 1.31 -4.36 -6.30
C TRP A 37 0.97 -5.84 -6.50
N SER A 38 0.83 -6.57 -5.40
CA SER A 38 0.50 -8.00 -5.41
C SER A 38 -0.80 -8.29 -6.14
N ASP A 39 -1.84 -7.50 -5.89
CA ASP A 39 -3.17 -7.76 -6.43
C ASP A 39 -3.31 -7.35 -7.91
N ALA A 40 -2.69 -6.24 -8.31
CA ALA A 40 -2.92 -5.64 -9.63
C ALA A 40 -1.77 -5.87 -10.64
N PHE A 41 -0.53 -6.10 -10.17
CA PHE A 41 0.66 -6.04 -11.01
C PHE A 41 1.54 -7.28 -10.95
N ALA A 42 1.65 -7.97 -9.80
CA ALA A 42 2.62 -9.05 -9.61
C ALA A 42 2.52 -10.15 -10.69
N ARG A 43 1.30 -10.52 -11.10
CA ARG A 43 1.08 -11.53 -12.15
C ARG A 43 1.49 -11.06 -13.56
N LYS A 44 1.53 -9.74 -13.81
CA LYS A 44 1.91 -9.15 -15.10
C LYS A 44 3.37 -8.72 -15.16
N ALA A 45 3.92 -8.24 -14.05
CA ALA A 45 5.28 -7.70 -13.99
C ALA A 45 6.34 -8.79 -13.80
N GLY A 46 6.01 -9.92 -13.17
CA GLY A 46 6.98 -10.97 -12.86
C GLY A 46 8.10 -10.50 -11.91
N THR A 47 7.83 -9.46 -11.13
CA THR A 47 8.78 -8.80 -10.23
C THR A 47 8.10 -8.55 -8.88
N ASP A 48 8.81 -8.82 -7.80
CA ASP A 48 8.32 -8.54 -6.44
C ASP A 48 8.41 -7.05 -6.12
N TRP A 49 7.55 -6.58 -5.21
CA TRP A 49 7.49 -5.14 -4.87
C TRP A 49 8.82 -4.58 -4.36
N GLU A 50 9.58 -5.39 -3.61
CA GLU A 50 10.88 -5.00 -3.05
C GLU A 50 11.95 -4.86 -4.12
N ASP A 51 11.76 -5.47 -5.29
CA ASP A 51 12.67 -5.38 -6.43
C ASP A 51 12.31 -4.21 -7.37
N VAL A 52 11.16 -3.56 -7.16
CA VAL A 52 10.76 -2.38 -7.93
C VAL A 52 11.61 -1.17 -7.50
N PRO A 53 12.37 -0.53 -8.40
CA PRO A 53 13.23 0.60 -8.04
C PRO A 53 12.43 1.75 -7.43
N GLU A 54 12.92 2.35 -6.35
CA GLU A 54 12.24 3.42 -5.61
C GLU A 54 11.88 4.64 -6.46
N GLN A 55 12.72 4.96 -7.44
CA GLN A 55 12.54 6.11 -8.33
C GLN A 55 11.76 5.76 -9.60
N SER A 56 11.32 4.52 -9.77
CA SER A 56 10.55 4.13 -10.95
C SER A 56 9.16 4.75 -10.94
N ASP A 57 8.66 5.11 -12.12
CA ASP A 57 7.29 5.62 -12.29
C ASP A 57 6.25 4.65 -11.73
N CYS A 58 6.52 3.35 -11.81
CA CYS A 58 5.63 2.32 -11.29
C CYS A 58 5.55 2.35 -9.76
N ARG A 59 6.70 2.48 -9.08
CA ARG A 59 6.76 2.63 -7.62
C ARG A 59 6.03 3.89 -7.18
N LEU A 60 6.30 5.02 -7.83
CA LEU A 60 5.64 6.29 -7.54
C LEU A 60 4.12 6.21 -7.75
N TYR A 61 3.67 5.57 -8.83
CA TYR A 61 2.25 5.37 -9.12
C TYR A 61 1.55 4.54 -8.04
N VAL A 62 2.14 3.41 -7.65
CA VAL A 62 1.55 2.50 -6.66
C VAL A 62 1.54 3.12 -5.26
N VAL A 63 2.59 3.86 -4.88
CA VAL A 63 2.62 4.63 -3.62
C VAL A 63 1.53 5.71 -3.62
N ARG A 64 1.33 6.41 -4.74
CA ARG A 64 0.25 7.40 -4.87
C ARG A 64 -1.13 6.75 -4.74
N ALA A 65 -1.34 5.60 -5.39
CA ALA A 65 -2.58 4.84 -5.25
C ALA A 65 -2.82 4.39 -3.80
N ALA A 66 -1.78 3.98 -3.08
CA ALA A 66 -1.86 3.63 -1.67
C ALA A 66 -2.28 4.82 -0.80
N ARG A 67 -1.71 6.00 -1.03
CA ARG A 67 -2.12 7.24 -0.33
C ARG A 67 -3.57 7.61 -0.61
N MET A 68 -3.98 7.52 -1.88
CA MET A 68 -5.38 7.77 -2.27
C MET A 68 -6.35 6.80 -1.59
N ALA A 69 -5.99 5.52 -1.47
CA ALA A 69 -6.79 4.53 -0.76
C ALA A 69 -6.93 4.87 0.74
N LEU A 70 -5.94 5.53 1.33
CA LEU A 70 -5.95 6.04 2.71
C LEU A 70 -6.62 7.41 2.85
N GLY A 71 -7.12 8.00 1.75
CA GLY A 71 -7.79 9.30 1.78
C GLY A 71 -6.86 10.51 1.83
N VAL A 72 -5.58 10.33 1.47
CA VAL A 72 -4.59 11.41 1.47
C VAL A 72 -4.04 11.62 0.05
N LEU A 73 -4.05 12.86 -0.41
CA LEU A 73 -3.54 13.28 -1.72
C LEU A 73 -2.15 13.89 -1.61
#